data_AF-A0A496TD13-F1
#
_entry.id   AF-A0A496TD13-F1
#
_cell.length_a   1.000
_cell.length_b   1.000
_cell.length_c   1.000
_cell.angle_alpha   90.00
_cell.angle_beta   90.00
_cell.angle_gamma   90.00
#
_symmetry.space_group_name_H-M   'P 1'
#
loop_
_entity.id
_entity.type
_entity.pdbx_description
1 polymer ?
#
loop_
_entity_poly.entity_id
_entity_poly.type
_entity_poly.pdbx_seq_one_letter_code
_entity_poly.pdbx_strand_id
1 'polypeptide(L)' 'PVKVCGTCMVRCGIYKNQPYFDGADKATMPELAEWIVSSDKIITF' A
#
# COMPACT_ATOMS: atom_id res chain seq x y z
N PRO A 1 8.39 -5.76 3.79
CA PRO A 1 8.46 -4.58 2.88
C PRO A 1 7.17 -3.77 3.06
N VAL A 2 7.23 -2.44 3.00
CA VAL A 2 6.05 -1.59 3.19
C VAL A 2 5.54 -1.13 1.83
N LYS A 3 4.26 -1.41 1.57
CA LYS A 3 3.61 -1.11 0.30
C LYS A 3 2.44 -0.16 0.50
N VAL A 4 2.30 0.81 -0.38
CA VAL A 4 1.28 1.86 -0.28
C VAL A 4 0.37 1.84 -1.50
N CYS A 5 -0.95 1.91 -1.26
CA CYS A 5 -1.94 1.89 -2.33
C CYS A 5 -1.79 3.12 -3.24
N GLY A 6 -1.53 2.89 -4.53
CA GLY A 6 -1.26 3.95 -5.49
C GLY A 6 -2.41 4.93 -5.69
N THR A 7 -3.67 4.49 -5.63
CA THR A 7 -4.82 5.39 -5.75
C THR A 7 -4.97 6.27 -4.50
N CYS A 8 -4.60 5.76 -3.33
CA CYS A 8 -4.55 6.53 -2.10
C CYS A 8 -3.45 7.59 -2.15
N MET A 9 -2.27 7.30 -2.71
CA MET A 9 -1.19 8.30 -2.89
C MET A 9 -1.59 9.45 -3.84
N VAL A 10 -2.46 9.17 -4.82
CA VAL A 10 -2.94 10.18 -5.77
C VAL A 10 -4.04 11.04 -5.15
N ARG A 11 -4.99 10.40 -4.44
CA ARG A 11 -6.20 11.07 -3.94
C ARG A 11 -6.03 11.67 -2.54
N CYS A 12 -5.32 11.00 -1.65
CA CYS A 12 -5.28 11.31 -0.22
C CYS A 12 -3.96 12.00 0.16
N GLY A 13 -4.02 12.87 1.19
CA GLY A 13 -2.85 13.49 1.81
C GLY A 13 -2.43 14.86 1.26
N ILE A 14 -1.50 15.49 1.99
CA ILE A 14 -0.84 16.76 1.63
C ILE A 14 0.29 16.51 0.61
N TYR A 15 0.97 15.36 0.73
CA TYR A 15 2.08 14.93 -0.12
C TYR A 15 1.63 14.06 -1.30
N LYS A 16 0.68 14.57 -2.10
CA LYS A 16 0.15 13.83 -3.25
C LYS A 16 1.27 13.44 -4.22
N ASN A 17 1.23 12.19 -4.67
CA ASN A 17 2.23 11.60 -5.57
C ASN A 17 3.66 11.52 -5.00
N GLN A 18 3.84 11.70 -3.69
CA GLN A 18 5.14 11.53 -3.03
C GLN A 18 5.08 10.34 -2.06
N PRO A 19 6.18 9.58 -1.89
CA PRO A 19 6.28 8.54 -0.87
C PRO A 19 6.11 9.14 0.53
N TYR A 20 5.33 8.49 1.40
CA TYR A 20 5.12 8.97 2.77
C TYR A 20 6.38 8.85 3.65
N PHE A 21 7.27 7.91 3.35
CA PHE A 21 8.58 7.69 3.98
C PHE A 21 9.46 6.84 3.06
N ASP A 22 10.77 6.82 3.33
CA ASP A 22 11.73 6.03 2.54
C ASP A 22 11.45 4.53 2.64
N GLY A 23 11.47 3.86 1.49
CA GLY A 23 11.15 2.42 1.37
C GLY A 23 9.65 2.10 1.29
N ALA A 24 8.79 3.11 1.13
CA ALA A 24 7.37 2.90 0.82
C ALA A 24 7.18 2.70 -0.70
N ASP A 25 7.11 1.44 -1.12
CA ASP A 25 6.89 1.09 -2.52
C ASP A 25 5.43 1.24 -2.92
N LYS A 26 5.17 1.79 -4.09
CA LYS A 26 3.80 1.91 -4.63
C LYS A 26 3.28 0.53 -5.04
N ALA A 27 2.08 0.19 -4.59
CA ALA A 27 1.40 -1.06 -4.87
C ALA A 27 -0.05 -0.85 -5.31
N THR A 28 -0.68 -1.93 -5.74
CA THR A 28 -2.07 -1.95 -6.20
C THR A 28 -2.97 -2.82 -5.34
N MET A 29 -4.29 -2.66 -5.45
CA MET A 29 -5.24 -3.52 -4.73
C MET A 29 -5.19 -5.01 -5.13
N PRO A 30 -5.01 -5.38 -6.41
CA PRO A 30 -4.81 -6.78 -6.79
C PRO A 30 -3.61 -7.42 -6.11
N GLU A 31 -2.50 -6.69 -6.00
CA GLU A 31 -1.29 -7.15 -5.32
C GLU A 31 -1.52 -7.37 -3.81
N LEU A 32 -2.30 -6.50 -3.16
CA LEU A 32 -2.75 -6.72 -1.78
C LEU A 32 -3.63 -7.98 -1.68
N ALA A 33 -4.51 -8.23 -2.66
CA ALA A 33 -5.35 -9.43 -2.67
C ALA A 33 -4.52 -10.71 -2.79
N GLU A 34 -3.49 -10.74 -3.62
CA GLU A 34 -2.54 -11.86 -3.72
C GLU A 34 -1.80 -12.09 -2.39
N TRP A 35 -1.40 -11.00 -1.72
CA TRP A 35 -0.80 -11.07 -0.39
C TRP A 35 -1.75 -11.63 0.66
N ILE A 36 -3.02 -11.23 0.61
CA ILE A 36 -4.06 -11.76 1.51
C ILE A 36 -4.23 -13.27 1.30
N VAL A 37 -4.34 -13.73 0.04
CA VAL A 37 -4.53 -15.16 -0.28
C VAL A 37 -3.33 -16.01 0.14
N SER A 38 -2.10 -15.47 0.02
CA SER A 38 -0.88 -16.18 0.40
C SER A 38 -0.54 -16.11 1.89
N SER A 39 -1.27 -15.29 2.67
CA SER A 39 -1.01 -15.11 4.10
C SER A 39 -1.91 -15.99 4.95
N ASP A 40 -1.32 -16.64 5.95
CA ASP A 40 -2.05 -17.50 6.90
C ASP A 40 -2.89 -16.66 7.90
N LYS A 41 -2.42 -15.45 8.22
CA LYS A 41 -3.09 -14.50 9.13
C LYS A 41 -2.91 -13.06 8.67
N ILE A 42 -3.95 -12.26 8.88
CA ILE A 42 -3.98 -10.84 8.51
C ILE A 42 -4.39 -10.05 9.75
N ILE A 43 -3.65 -8.98 10.04
CA ILE A 43 -3.95 -8.05 11.14
C ILE A 43 -4.22 -6.68 10.52
N THR A 44 -5.38 -6.10 10.82
CA THR A 44 -5.80 -4.79 10.32
C THR A 44 -5.84 -3.78 11.48
N PHE A 45 -5.31 -2.59 11.26
CA PHE A 45 -5.23 -1.49 12.23
C PHE A 45 -6.06 -0.29 11.76
#